data_AF-A0A532VI86-F1
#
_entry.id   AF-A0A532VI86-F1
#
_cell.length_a   1.000
_cell.length_b   1.000
_cell.length_c   1.000
_cell.angle_alpha   90.00
_cell.angle_beta   90.00
_cell.angle_gamma   90.00
#
_symmetry.space_group_name_H-M   'P 1'
#
loop_
_entity.id
_entity.type
_entity.pdbx_description
1 polymer ?
#
loop_
_entity_poly.entity_id
_entity_poly.type
_entity_poly.pdbx_seq_one_letter_code
_entity_poly.pdbx_strand_id
1 'polypeptide(L)'
;MAKSNISEVEFQLRKLLVKYSDLFAYHQWPSEHERWIELLFALVTRICRKPETEVRDVIEELDDLGLLDVEELSEIPAAGGHIDFNSTNARRLIQVLSESGFTKEESRNTVLVMHEASISLGRHHDGKIQKYIRKYGQRMIDELSENFSFSKMRKHDVELAFTYWLQNVLNMPVNLKTKSTDAFCERFKVTDEKLVREADRMDVNLALLDDMILNWLVQEKKQQKDKTS
;
A
#
# COMPACT_ATOMS: atom_id res chain seq x y z
N MET A 1 -28.80 -5.38 2.43
CA MET A 1 -27.43 -5.85 2.70
C MET A 1 -27.03 -6.80 1.58
N ALA A 2 -26.22 -6.34 0.62
CA ALA A 2 -25.66 -7.23 -0.39
C ALA A 2 -24.67 -8.18 0.31
N LYS A 3 -24.85 -9.50 0.17
CA LYS A 3 -23.81 -10.46 0.54
C LYS A 3 -22.61 -10.17 -0.35
N SER A 4 -21.56 -9.57 0.20
CA SER A 4 -20.28 -9.46 -0.48
C SER A 4 -19.81 -10.87 -0.78
N ASN A 5 -19.77 -11.22 -2.07
CA ASN A 5 -19.31 -12.53 -2.52
C ASN A 5 -17.77 -12.44 -2.57
N ILE A 6 -17.13 -12.70 -1.43
CA ILE A 6 -15.66 -12.70 -1.31
C ILE A 6 -15.10 -13.69 -2.35
N SER A 7 -14.17 -13.22 -3.18
CA SER A 7 -13.54 -14.10 -4.17
C SER A 7 -12.70 -15.17 -3.47
N GLU A 8 -12.52 -16.34 -4.10
CA GLU A 8 -11.66 -17.40 -3.53
C GLU A 8 -10.25 -16.89 -3.23
N VAL A 9 -9.72 -16.01 -4.08
CA VAL A 9 -8.38 -15.42 -3.91
C VAL A 9 -8.35 -14.51 -2.69
N GLU A 10 -9.32 -13.61 -2.56
CA GLU A 10 -9.45 -12.76 -1.37
C GLU A 10 -9.57 -13.59 -0.10
N PHE A 11 -10.37 -14.66 -0.11
CA PHE A 11 -10.49 -15.55 1.05
C PHE A 11 -9.15 -16.16 1.44
N GLN A 12 -8.37 -16.66 0.47
CA GLN A 12 -7.05 -17.22 0.77
C GLN A 12 -6.07 -16.15 1.24
N LEU A 13 -6.08 -14.95 0.65
CA LEU A 13 -5.25 -13.84 1.12
C LEU A 13 -5.57 -13.45 2.56
N ARG A 14 -6.86 -13.34 2.91
CA ARG A 14 -7.30 -13.08 4.30
C ARG A 14 -6.80 -14.18 5.26
N LYS A 15 -6.84 -15.45 4.84
CA LYS A 15 -6.28 -16.54 5.64
C LYS A 15 -4.77 -16.41 5.84
N LEU A 16 -4.03 -15.99 4.81
CA LEU A 16 -2.59 -15.75 4.93
C LEU A 16 -2.31 -14.64 5.95
N LEU A 17 -3.02 -13.51 5.85
CA LEU A 17 -2.88 -12.37 6.76
C LEU A 17 -3.13 -12.75 8.22
N VAL A 18 -4.18 -13.53 8.49
CA VAL A 18 -4.48 -14.00 9.85
C VAL A 18 -3.45 -15.02 10.34
N LYS A 19 -3.02 -15.93 9.48
CA LYS A 19 -2.14 -17.04 9.88
C LYS A 19 -0.68 -16.61 10.07
N TYR A 20 -0.23 -15.60 9.33
CA TYR A 20 1.16 -15.15 9.30
C TYR A 20 1.28 -13.69 9.75
N SER A 21 0.40 -13.25 10.65
CA SER A 21 0.40 -11.89 11.21
C SER A 21 1.72 -11.54 11.91
N ASP A 22 2.43 -12.52 12.46
CA ASP A 22 3.77 -12.33 13.03
C ASP A 22 4.78 -11.74 12.03
N LEU A 23 4.55 -11.92 10.72
CA LEU A 23 5.41 -11.36 9.68
C LEU A 23 5.32 -9.84 9.58
N PHE A 24 4.23 -9.23 10.05
CA PHE A 24 4.01 -7.79 9.96
C PHE A 24 5.12 -7.02 10.68
N ALA A 25 5.67 -7.57 11.76
CA ALA A 25 6.76 -6.95 12.52
C ALA A 25 8.08 -6.82 11.74
N TYR A 26 8.23 -7.51 10.61
CA TYR A 26 9.44 -7.46 9.78
C TYR A 26 9.28 -6.56 8.54
N HIS A 27 8.10 -5.99 8.33
CA HIS A 27 7.81 -5.13 7.19
C HIS A 27 7.52 -3.71 7.69
N GLN A 28 8.21 -2.71 7.14
CA GLN A 28 7.97 -1.31 7.52
C GLN A 28 6.56 -0.84 7.16
N TRP A 29 6.03 -1.35 6.04
CA TRP A 29 4.73 -0.99 5.51
C TRP A 29 3.92 -2.27 5.26
N PRO A 30 3.34 -2.92 6.29
CA PRO A 30 2.47 -4.08 6.08
C PRO A 30 1.23 -3.72 5.26
N SER A 31 0.75 -2.48 5.42
CA SER A 31 -0.35 -1.89 4.67
C SER A 31 0.13 -0.79 3.74
N GLU A 32 -0.40 -0.75 2.51
CA GLU A 32 -0.13 0.33 1.56
C GLU A 32 -0.87 1.63 1.93
N HIS A 33 -1.89 1.53 2.77
CA HIS A 33 -2.55 2.69 3.39
C HIS A 33 -1.56 3.52 4.22
N GLU A 34 -0.68 2.88 4.98
CA GLU A 34 0.32 3.57 5.80
C GLU A 34 1.28 4.43 4.96
N ARG A 35 1.62 4.00 3.73
CA ARG A 35 2.41 4.84 2.81
C ARG A 35 1.66 6.06 2.32
N TRP A 36 0.34 5.92 2.13
CA TRP A 36 -0.51 7.03 1.79
C TRP A 36 -0.56 8.05 2.94
N ILE A 37 -0.71 7.59 4.18
CA ILE A 37 -0.65 8.44 5.38
C ILE A 37 0.71 9.13 5.52
N GLU A 38 1.81 8.42 5.29
CA GLU A 38 3.14 9.04 5.33
C GLU A 38 3.34 10.10 4.23
N LEU A 39 2.74 9.92 3.05
CA LEU A 39 2.72 10.98 2.01
C LEU A 39 1.94 12.21 2.49
N LEU A 40 0.77 12.03 3.09
CA LEU A 40 -0.02 13.15 3.62
C LEU A 40 0.75 13.90 4.71
N PHE A 41 1.36 13.18 5.65
CA PHE A 41 2.27 13.74 6.66
C PHE A 41 3.38 14.58 6.01
N ALA A 42 4.09 14.01 5.02
CA ALA A 42 5.17 14.70 4.32
C ALA A 42 4.69 15.96 3.58
N LEU A 43 3.46 16.00 3.08
CA LEU A 43 2.89 17.19 2.45
C LEU A 43 2.49 18.25 3.48
N VAL A 44 1.83 17.86 4.57
CA VAL A 44 1.32 18.78 5.60
C VAL A 44 2.45 19.46 6.36
N THR A 45 3.52 18.73 6.68
CA THR A 45 4.73 19.30 7.33
C THR A 45 5.38 20.41 6.50
N ARG A 46 5.14 20.47 5.18
CA ARG A 46 5.69 21.50 4.31
C ARG A 46 4.86 22.78 4.24
N ILE A 47 3.59 22.73 4.64
CA ILE A 47 2.64 23.85 4.49
C ILE A 47 2.18 24.45 5.82
N CYS A 48 2.42 23.78 6.94
CA CYS A 48 2.17 24.33 8.28
C CYS A 48 3.47 24.64 9.02
N ARG A 49 3.39 25.44 10.09
CA ARG A 49 4.56 25.82 10.91
C ARG A 49 4.70 25.00 12.19
N LYS A 50 3.92 23.95 12.34
CA LYS A 50 3.93 23.10 13.52
C LYS A 50 5.15 22.19 13.56
N PRO A 51 5.63 21.81 14.76
CA PRO A 51 6.62 20.75 14.91
C PRO A 51 6.15 19.46 14.21
N GLU A 52 7.07 18.73 13.59
CA GLU A 52 6.75 17.47 12.89
C GLU A 52 6.05 16.45 13.79
N THR A 53 6.38 16.42 15.09
CA THR A 53 5.70 15.55 16.06
C THR A 53 4.21 15.88 16.21
N GLU A 54 3.85 17.17 16.29
CA GLU A 54 2.44 17.60 16.37
C GLU A 54 1.69 17.31 15.07
N VAL A 55 2.38 17.42 13.92
CA VAL A 55 1.79 17.08 12.62
C VAL A 55 1.55 15.57 12.52
N ARG A 56 2.46 14.75 13.06
CA ARG A 56 2.29 13.30 13.09
C ARG A 56 1.09 12.91 13.94
N ASP A 57 0.98 13.45 15.16
CA ASP A 57 -0.13 13.16 16.08
C ASP A 57 -1.49 13.48 15.44
N VAL A 58 -1.64 14.63 14.77
CA VAL A 58 -2.93 14.98 14.13
C VAL A 58 -3.22 14.16 12.87
N ILE A 59 -2.19 13.76 12.12
CA ILE A 59 -2.39 12.89 10.94
C ILE A 59 -2.83 11.50 11.37
N GLU A 60 -2.24 10.96 12.45
CA GLU A 60 -2.65 9.69 13.05
C GLU A 60 -4.09 9.78 13.59
N GLU A 61 -4.44 10.88 14.29
CA GLU A 61 -5.83 11.10 14.76
C GLU A 61 -6.84 11.17 13.61
N LEU A 62 -6.50 11.87 12.53
CA LEU A 62 -7.34 11.96 11.33
C LEU A 62 -7.48 10.59 10.64
N ASP A 63 -6.42 9.79 10.63
CA ASP A 63 -6.44 8.43 10.08
C ASP A 63 -7.31 7.47 10.89
N ASP A 64 -7.16 7.49 12.22
CA ASP A 64 -7.96 6.70 13.15
C ASP A 64 -9.47 7.00 13.04
N LEU A 65 -9.81 8.23 12.64
CA LEU A 65 -11.19 8.66 12.38
C LEU A 65 -11.70 8.27 10.98
N GLY A 66 -10.87 7.65 10.14
CA GLY A 66 -11.19 7.30 8.76
C GLY A 66 -11.37 8.51 7.84
N LEU A 67 -10.79 9.66 8.19
CA LEU A 67 -10.95 10.90 7.43
C LEU A 67 -9.92 11.07 6.31
N LEU A 68 -8.90 10.20 6.28
CA LEU A 68 -7.80 10.27 5.33
C LEU A 68 -7.89 9.25 4.20
N ASP A 69 -8.97 8.49 4.09
CA ASP A 69 -9.18 7.61 2.94
C ASP A 69 -9.17 8.41 1.63
N VAL A 70 -8.51 7.85 0.61
CA VAL A 70 -8.37 8.51 -0.70
C VAL A 70 -9.73 8.86 -1.30
N GLU A 71 -10.69 7.94 -1.18
CA GLU A 71 -12.07 8.13 -1.66
C GLU A 71 -12.74 9.29 -0.92
N GLU A 72 -12.76 9.25 0.42
CA GLU A 72 -13.35 10.28 1.29
C GLU A 72 -12.79 11.68 1.05
N LEU A 73 -11.48 11.80 0.85
CA LEU A 73 -10.82 13.07 0.54
C LEU A 73 -11.16 13.56 -0.87
N SER A 74 -11.26 12.64 -1.84
CA SER A 74 -11.55 12.98 -3.24
C SER A 74 -13.01 13.40 -3.47
N GLU A 75 -13.92 12.95 -2.61
CA GLU A 75 -15.35 13.28 -2.67
C GLU A 75 -15.69 14.66 -2.10
N ILE A 76 -14.74 15.34 -1.47
CA ILE A 76 -14.95 16.72 -1.00
C ILE A 76 -15.32 17.59 -2.22
N PRO A 77 -16.51 18.23 -2.23
CA PRO A 77 -16.95 19.00 -3.38
C PRO A 77 -15.99 20.14 -3.70
N ALA A 78 -15.56 20.23 -4.95
CA ALA A 78 -14.70 21.30 -5.45
C ALA A 78 -15.23 21.85 -6.77
N ALA A 79 -15.29 23.18 -6.90
CA ALA A 79 -15.70 23.89 -8.11
C ALA A 79 -14.66 24.94 -8.47
N GLY A 80 -14.14 24.89 -9.71
CA GLY A 80 -13.15 25.87 -10.19
C GLY A 80 -11.85 25.90 -9.38
N GLY A 81 -11.44 24.77 -8.79
CA GLY A 81 -10.24 24.69 -7.93
C GLY A 81 -10.46 25.14 -6.48
N HIS A 82 -11.70 25.43 -6.09
CA HIS A 82 -12.05 25.80 -4.71
C HIS A 82 -12.87 24.71 -4.03
N ILE A 83 -12.40 24.25 -2.89
CA ILE A 83 -13.09 23.30 -2.02
C ILE A 83 -14.27 23.97 -1.30
N ASP A 84 -15.40 23.28 -1.23
CA ASP A 84 -16.48 23.60 -0.31
C ASP A 84 -16.15 23.15 1.11
N PHE A 85 -15.58 24.07 1.88
CA PHE A 85 -15.26 23.86 3.30
C PHE A 85 -16.50 23.70 4.21
N ASN A 86 -17.72 23.83 3.69
CA ASN A 86 -18.95 23.56 4.44
C ASN A 86 -19.44 22.11 4.29
N SER A 87 -18.86 21.35 3.36
CA SER A 87 -19.15 19.92 3.23
C SER A 87 -18.84 19.17 4.53
N THR A 88 -19.54 18.06 4.77
CA THR A 88 -19.41 17.31 6.04
C THR A 88 -17.98 16.85 6.29
N ASN A 89 -17.30 16.28 5.28
CA ASN A 89 -15.93 15.79 5.41
C ASN A 89 -14.94 16.93 5.64
N ALA A 90 -15.03 18.02 4.87
CA ALA A 90 -14.15 19.18 5.07
C ALA A 90 -14.34 19.82 6.45
N ARG A 91 -15.58 19.90 6.97
CA ARG A 91 -15.84 20.41 8.32
C ARG A 91 -15.23 19.54 9.41
N ARG A 92 -15.30 18.21 9.28
CA ARG A 92 -14.69 17.26 10.23
C ARG A 92 -13.18 17.39 10.26
N LEU A 93 -12.54 17.41 9.08
CA LEU A 93 -11.09 17.63 8.96
C LEU A 93 -10.68 18.96 9.60
N ILE A 94 -11.37 20.07 9.27
CA ILE A 94 -11.09 21.39 9.84
C ILE A 94 -11.27 21.38 11.36
N GLN A 95 -12.30 20.70 11.87
CA GLN A 95 -12.55 20.62 13.30
C GLN A 95 -11.37 20.00 14.03
N VAL A 96 -10.95 18.79 13.63
CA VAL A 96 -9.81 18.08 14.24
C VAL A 96 -8.54 18.94 14.16
N LEU A 97 -8.20 19.46 12.97
CA LEU A 97 -7.04 20.34 12.80
C LEU A 97 -7.08 21.56 13.74
N SER A 98 -8.25 22.18 13.90
CA SER A 98 -8.41 23.34 14.78
C SER A 98 -8.29 22.97 16.26
N GLU A 99 -8.80 21.81 16.66
CA GLU A 99 -8.67 21.25 18.01
C GLU A 99 -7.19 20.92 18.34
N SER A 100 -6.41 20.48 17.35
CA SER A 100 -4.95 20.29 17.44
C SER A 100 -4.15 21.60 17.30
N GLY A 101 -4.82 22.76 17.31
CA GLY A 101 -4.20 24.08 17.35
C GLY A 101 -3.70 24.63 16.01
N PHE A 102 -4.17 24.10 14.88
CA PHE A 102 -3.94 24.72 13.56
C PHE A 102 -4.76 26.01 13.45
N THR A 103 -4.20 27.03 12.82
CA THR A 103 -4.97 28.24 12.49
C THR A 103 -6.01 27.92 11.41
N LYS A 104 -7.06 28.74 11.30
CA LYS A 104 -8.09 28.57 10.27
C LYS A 104 -7.52 28.51 8.84
N GLU A 105 -6.46 29.27 8.58
CA GLU A 105 -5.77 29.26 7.29
C GLU A 105 -4.99 27.95 7.07
N GLU A 106 -4.20 27.53 8.06
CA GLU A 106 -3.46 26.26 8.00
C GLU A 106 -4.41 25.06 7.86
N SER A 107 -5.54 25.03 8.59
CA SER A 107 -6.52 23.95 8.47
C SER A 107 -7.11 23.88 7.05
N ARG A 108 -7.45 25.03 6.45
CA ARG A 108 -7.98 25.07 5.08
C ARG A 108 -6.95 24.65 4.04
N ASN A 109 -5.71 25.13 4.17
CA ASN A 109 -4.62 24.76 3.27
C ASN A 109 -4.28 23.27 3.38
N THR A 110 -4.32 22.73 4.59
CA THR A 110 -4.11 21.30 4.86
C THR A 110 -5.17 20.45 4.17
N VAL A 111 -6.46 20.78 4.37
CA VAL A 111 -7.55 20.09 3.67
C VAL A 111 -7.42 20.19 2.14
N LEU A 112 -7.04 21.37 1.63
CA LEU A 112 -6.81 21.55 0.20
C LEU A 112 -5.71 20.65 -0.35
N VAL A 113 -4.55 20.60 0.31
CA VAL A 113 -3.43 19.77 -0.14
C VAL A 113 -3.76 18.28 -0.06
N MET A 114 -4.44 17.82 0.99
CA MET A 114 -4.85 16.41 1.11
C MET A 114 -5.87 16.03 0.02
N HIS A 115 -6.82 16.91 -0.29
CA HIS A 115 -7.77 16.72 -1.39
C HIS A 115 -7.07 16.71 -2.76
N GLU A 116 -6.14 17.64 -3.02
CA GLU A 116 -5.40 17.66 -4.29
C GLU A 116 -4.54 16.40 -4.48
N ALA A 117 -3.91 15.93 -3.40
CA ALA A 117 -3.17 14.67 -3.41
C ALA A 117 -4.08 13.48 -3.71
N SER A 118 -5.27 13.40 -3.09
CA SER A 118 -6.21 12.30 -3.31
C SER A 118 -6.77 12.31 -4.72
N ILE A 119 -7.10 13.49 -5.27
CA ILE A 119 -7.53 13.65 -6.67
C ILE A 119 -6.43 13.22 -7.64
N SER A 120 -5.18 13.61 -7.38
CA SER A 120 -4.05 13.24 -8.22
C SER A 120 -3.83 11.72 -8.23
N LEU A 121 -3.89 11.08 -7.05
CA LEU A 121 -3.73 9.65 -6.92
C LEU A 121 -4.91 8.87 -7.52
N GLY A 122 -6.14 9.34 -7.29
CA GLY A 122 -7.38 8.80 -7.84
C GLY A 122 -7.37 8.75 -9.37
N ARG A 123 -6.97 9.85 -10.03
CA ARG A 123 -6.97 9.97 -11.50
C ARG A 123 -5.97 9.07 -12.21
N HIS A 124 -4.81 8.80 -11.61
CA HIS A 124 -3.70 8.14 -12.30
C HIS A 124 -3.47 6.70 -11.86
N HIS A 125 -3.94 6.33 -10.66
CA HIS A 125 -3.55 5.09 -10.00
C HIS A 125 -4.72 4.38 -9.29
N ASP A 126 -5.97 4.67 -9.67
CA ASP A 126 -7.19 4.13 -9.01
C ASP A 126 -7.17 4.33 -7.48
N GLY A 127 -6.56 5.43 -7.02
CA GLY A 127 -6.43 5.73 -5.58
C GLY A 127 -5.42 4.85 -4.83
N LYS A 128 -4.59 4.06 -5.53
CA LYS A 128 -3.64 3.11 -4.93
C LYS A 128 -2.20 3.57 -5.07
N ILE A 129 -1.60 4.07 -3.98
CA ILE A 129 -0.23 4.59 -3.94
C ILE A 129 0.81 3.55 -4.38
N GLN A 130 0.59 2.29 -4.04
CA GLN A 130 1.42 1.17 -4.44
C GLN A 130 1.52 1.01 -5.96
N LYS A 131 0.49 1.36 -6.74
CA LYS A 131 0.55 1.30 -8.21
C LYS A 131 1.51 2.35 -8.77
N TYR A 132 1.53 3.55 -8.18
CA TYR A 132 2.49 4.59 -8.55
C TYR A 132 3.93 4.12 -8.26
N ILE A 133 4.19 3.70 -7.02
CA ILE A 133 5.53 3.30 -6.58
C ILE A 133 6.02 2.07 -7.36
N ARG A 134 5.17 1.04 -7.51
CA ARG A 134 5.49 -0.19 -8.26
C ARG A 134 5.94 0.08 -9.68
N LYS A 135 5.32 1.05 -10.38
CA LYS A 135 5.73 1.44 -11.74
C LYS A 135 7.19 1.86 -11.79
N TYR A 136 7.64 2.65 -10.81
CA TYR A 136 9.04 3.07 -10.75
C TYR A 136 9.97 1.96 -10.25
N GLY A 137 9.51 1.15 -9.29
CA GLY A 137 10.24 -0.05 -8.88
C GLY A 137 10.53 -0.99 -10.05
N GLN A 138 9.54 -1.24 -10.92
CA GLN A 138 9.75 -2.06 -12.12
C GLN A 138 10.77 -1.45 -13.08
N ARG A 139 10.70 -0.12 -13.32
CA ARG A 139 11.70 0.57 -14.14
C ARG A 139 13.11 0.42 -13.59
N MET A 140 13.27 0.51 -12.27
CA MET A 140 14.57 0.29 -11.63
C MET A 140 15.06 -1.14 -11.83
N ILE A 141 14.19 -2.15 -11.72
CA ILE A 141 14.55 -3.55 -11.98
C ILE A 141 15.02 -3.74 -13.42
N ASP A 142 14.30 -3.16 -14.38
CA ASP A 142 14.62 -3.25 -15.81
C ASP A 142 16.01 -2.62 -16.08
N GLU A 143 16.23 -1.39 -15.59
CA GLU A 143 17.51 -0.68 -15.74
C GLU A 143 18.67 -1.42 -15.03
N LEU A 144 18.46 -1.96 -13.82
CA LEU A 144 19.48 -2.73 -13.11
C LEU A 144 19.83 -4.02 -13.86
N SER A 145 18.82 -4.73 -14.40
CA SER A 145 19.03 -5.98 -15.12
C SER A 145 19.74 -5.81 -16.46
N GLU A 146 19.65 -4.62 -17.06
CA GLU A 146 20.38 -4.26 -18.28
C GLU A 146 21.83 -3.85 -17.99
N ASN A 147 22.07 -3.13 -16.88
CA ASN A 147 23.39 -2.60 -16.56
C ASN A 147 24.29 -3.59 -15.80
N PHE A 148 23.70 -4.53 -15.05
CA PHE A 148 24.45 -5.52 -14.28
C PHE A 148 24.41 -6.89 -14.97
N SER A 149 25.53 -7.28 -15.57
CA SER A 149 25.70 -8.58 -16.21
C SER A 149 26.54 -9.53 -15.34
N PHE A 150 26.02 -10.75 -15.12
CA PHE A 150 26.68 -11.76 -14.31
C PHE A 150 26.88 -13.04 -15.12
N SER A 151 28.13 -13.49 -15.25
CA SER A 151 28.48 -14.68 -16.05
C SER A 151 27.94 -15.99 -15.49
N LYS A 152 27.56 -16.03 -14.21
CA LYS A 152 27.10 -17.23 -13.49
C LYS A 152 25.61 -17.21 -13.16
N MET A 153 24.87 -16.18 -13.57
CA MET A 153 23.45 -16.06 -13.25
C MET A 153 22.65 -15.92 -14.53
N ARG A 154 21.47 -16.54 -14.57
CA ARG A 154 20.52 -16.33 -15.66
C ARG A 154 19.81 -15.00 -15.44
N LYS A 155 19.35 -14.36 -16.53
CA LYS A 155 18.65 -13.07 -16.47
C LYS A 155 17.52 -13.05 -15.43
N HIS A 156 16.71 -14.10 -15.39
CA HIS A 156 15.63 -14.23 -14.42
C HIS A 156 16.12 -14.28 -12.95
N ASP A 157 17.25 -14.94 -12.67
CA ASP A 157 17.81 -15.00 -11.32
C ASP A 157 18.35 -13.61 -10.89
N VAL A 158 18.83 -12.80 -11.85
CA VAL A 158 19.27 -11.41 -11.64
C VAL A 158 18.07 -10.50 -11.34
N GLU A 159 17.01 -10.59 -12.14
CA GLU A 159 15.76 -9.85 -11.93
C GLU A 159 15.15 -10.15 -10.55
N LEU A 160 15.12 -11.42 -10.13
CA LEU A 160 14.66 -11.82 -8.80
C LEU A 160 15.53 -11.24 -7.69
N ALA A 161 16.86 -11.30 -7.84
CA ALA A 161 17.78 -10.75 -6.86
C ALA A 161 17.60 -9.24 -6.67
N PHE A 162 17.43 -8.48 -7.77
CA PHE A 162 17.18 -7.04 -7.68
C PHE A 162 15.78 -6.71 -7.16
N THR A 163 14.76 -7.46 -7.54
CA THR A 163 13.41 -7.31 -6.96
C THR A 163 13.46 -7.49 -5.44
N TYR A 164 14.08 -8.57 -4.96
CA TYR A 164 14.25 -8.83 -3.53
C TYR A 164 15.07 -7.73 -2.83
N TRP A 165 16.14 -7.25 -3.46
CA TRP A 165 16.94 -6.16 -2.92
C TRP A 165 16.14 -4.85 -2.79
N LEU A 166 15.34 -4.48 -3.81
CA LEU A 166 14.51 -3.27 -3.78
C LEU A 166 13.34 -3.38 -2.78
N GLN A 167 12.75 -4.57 -2.62
CA GLN A 167 11.77 -4.84 -1.56
C GLN A 167 12.39 -4.61 -0.19
N ASN A 168 13.62 -5.09 0.07
CA ASN A 168 14.22 -4.97 1.40
C ASN A 168 14.86 -3.59 1.69
N VAL A 169 15.48 -2.96 0.70
CA VAL A 169 16.24 -1.71 0.91
C VAL A 169 15.39 -0.48 0.76
N LEU A 170 14.45 -0.49 -0.19
CA LEU A 170 13.59 0.67 -0.48
C LEU A 170 12.13 0.42 -0.13
N ASN A 171 11.80 -0.76 0.44
CA ASN A 171 10.43 -1.18 0.67
C ASN A 171 9.59 -1.07 -0.62
N MET A 172 10.10 -1.42 -1.80
CA MET A 172 9.33 -1.25 -3.03
C MET A 172 8.19 -2.28 -3.13
N PRO A 173 6.94 -1.90 -3.45
CA PRO A 173 5.81 -2.83 -3.62
C PRO A 173 5.82 -3.49 -5.01
N VAL A 174 6.96 -4.11 -5.35
CA VAL A 174 7.16 -4.88 -6.59
C VAL A 174 6.87 -6.36 -6.32
N ASN A 175 6.39 -7.09 -7.34
CA ASN A 175 6.02 -8.50 -7.21
C ASN A 175 7.25 -9.40 -7.38
N LEU A 176 7.58 -10.20 -6.37
CA LEU A 176 8.62 -11.23 -6.49
C LEU A 176 8.03 -12.47 -7.18
N LYS A 177 8.27 -12.58 -8.50
CA LYS A 177 7.80 -13.71 -9.34
C LYS A 177 8.54 -15.02 -9.02
N THR A 178 8.23 -15.61 -7.87
CA THR A 178 8.89 -16.82 -7.36
C THR A 178 8.11 -18.09 -7.72
N LYS A 179 8.81 -19.23 -7.66
CA LYS A 179 8.17 -20.56 -7.72
C LYS A 179 7.11 -20.78 -6.64
N SER A 180 7.21 -20.07 -5.50
CA SER A 180 6.19 -20.13 -4.45
C SER A 180 4.93 -19.40 -4.84
N THR A 181 5.05 -18.25 -5.48
CA THR A 181 3.94 -17.51 -6.08
C THR A 181 3.29 -18.33 -7.18
N ASP A 182 4.08 -18.92 -8.09
CA ASP A 182 3.57 -19.83 -9.13
C ASP A 182 2.77 -21.00 -8.53
N ALA A 183 3.32 -21.68 -7.51
CA ALA A 183 2.66 -22.81 -6.87
C ALA A 183 1.36 -22.42 -6.15
N PHE A 184 1.32 -21.22 -5.55
CA PHE A 184 0.11 -20.67 -4.95
C PHE A 184 -0.95 -20.38 -6.02
N CYS A 185 -0.54 -19.71 -7.10
CA CYS A 185 -1.37 -19.38 -8.24
C CYS A 185 -1.98 -20.63 -8.90
N GLU A 186 -1.17 -21.66 -9.13
CA GLU A 186 -1.62 -22.96 -9.65
C GLU A 186 -2.62 -23.65 -8.70
N ARG A 187 -2.31 -23.67 -7.39
CA ARG A 187 -3.16 -24.31 -6.38
C ARG A 187 -4.56 -23.73 -6.33
N PHE A 188 -4.68 -22.41 -6.43
CA PHE A 188 -5.94 -21.69 -6.33
C PHE A 188 -6.50 -21.24 -7.67
N LYS A 189 -5.88 -21.68 -8.78
CA LYS A 189 -6.29 -21.37 -10.17
C LYS A 189 -6.46 -19.86 -10.39
N VAL A 190 -5.48 -19.09 -9.94
CA VAL A 190 -5.42 -17.63 -10.04
C VAL A 190 -4.18 -17.24 -10.85
N THR A 191 -4.25 -16.14 -11.61
CA THR A 191 -3.08 -15.58 -12.30
C THR A 191 -2.36 -14.58 -11.40
N ASP A 192 -1.08 -14.36 -11.63
CA ASP A 192 -0.30 -13.37 -10.87
C ASP A 192 -0.95 -11.97 -10.92
N GLU A 193 -1.50 -11.56 -12.06
CA GLU A 193 -2.15 -10.26 -12.19
C GLU A 193 -3.43 -10.18 -11.35
N LYS A 194 -4.15 -11.29 -11.20
CA LYS A 194 -5.31 -11.33 -10.32
C LYS A 194 -4.89 -11.34 -8.85
N LEU A 195 -3.84 -12.08 -8.49
CA LEU A 195 -3.28 -12.07 -7.14
C LEU A 195 -2.84 -10.65 -6.71
N VAL A 196 -2.07 -9.97 -7.56
CA VAL A 196 -1.60 -8.59 -7.32
C VAL A 196 -2.77 -7.62 -7.22
N ARG A 197 -3.80 -7.74 -8.09
CA ARG A 197 -4.98 -6.88 -8.01
C ARG A 197 -5.77 -7.06 -6.72
N GLU A 198 -5.91 -8.29 -6.23
CA GLU A 198 -6.58 -8.53 -4.95
C GLU A 198 -5.75 -8.01 -3.77
N ALA A 199 -4.43 -8.17 -3.82
CA ALA A 199 -3.53 -7.56 -2.84
C ALA A 199 -3.64 -6.03 -2.84
N ASP A 200 -3.65 -5.40 -4.02
CA ASP A 200 -3.85 -3.95 -4.17
C ASP A 200 -5.20 -3.50 -3.57
N ARG A 201 -6.26 -4.27 -3.79
CA ARG A 201 -7.59 -3.95 -3.25
C ARG A 201 -7.63 -4.06 -1.73
N MET A 202 -6.89 -5.00 -1.16
CA MET A 202 -6.77 -5.22 0.27
C MET A 202 -5.69 -4.35 0.92
N ASP A 203 -5.01 -3.49 0.15
CA ASP A 203 -3.86 -2.68 0.56
C ASP A 203 -2.74 -3.49 1.23
N VAL A 204 -2.54 -4.73 0.78
CA VAL A 204 -1.46 -5.59 1.28
C VAL A 204 -0.18 -5.29 0.52
N ASN A 205 0.91 -5.06 1.26
CA ASN A 205 2.23 -4.91 0.66
C ASN A 205 2.69 -6.21 -0.03
N LEU A 206 3.22 -6.09 -1.25
CA LEU A 206 3.60 -7.27 -2.04
C LEU A 206 4.78 -8.04 -1.46
N ALA A 207 5.74 -7.39 -0.81
CA ALA A 207 6.85 -8.10 -0.15
C ALA A 207 6.34 -8.94 1.02
N LEU A 208 5.42 -8.40 1.82
CA LEU A 208 4.73 -9.17 2.86
C LEU A 208 3.93 -10.34 2.27
N LEU A 209 3.23 -10.11 1.16
CA LEU A 209 2.51 -11.17 0.46
C LEU A 209 3.44 -12.30 0.00
N ASP A 210 4.59 -11.96 -0.59
CA ASP A 210 5.58 -12.92 -1.07
C ASP A 210 6.10 -13.79 0.09
N ASP A 211 6.40 -13.18 1.25
CA ASP A 211 6.84 -13.90 2.45
C ASP A 211 5.74 -14.81 3.03
N MET A 212 4.49 -14.35 3.05
CA MET A 212 3.35 -15.16 3.50
C MET A 212 3.13 -16.37 2.59
N ILE A 213 3.22 -16.18 1.27
CA ILE A 213 3.08 -17.27 0.29
C ILE A 213 4.24 -18.26 0.41
N LEU A 214 5.47 -17.79 0.61
CA LEU A 214 6.63 -18.64 0.85
C LEU A 214 6.42 -19.52 2.09
N ASN A 215 6.01 -18.92 3.21
CA ASN A 215 5.72 -19.63 4.46
C ASN A 215 4.57 -20.64 4.28
N TRP A 216 3.53 -20.28 3.54
CA TRP A 216 2.45 -21.19 3.17
C TRP A 216 2.96 -22.43 2.43
N LEU A 217 3.79 -22.26 1.41
CA LEU A 217 4.33 -23.39 0.64
C LEU A 217 5.20 -24.30 1.52
N VAL A 218 6.02 -23.73 2.40
CA VAL A 218 6.86 -24.50 3.33
C VAL A 218 5.99 -25.37 4.24
N GLN A 219 4.89 -24.84 4.75
CA GLN A 219 3.98 -25.57 5.62
C GLN A 219 3.19 -26.67 4.87
N GLU A 220 2.70 -26.40 3.66
CA GLU A 220 2.06 -27.40 2.81
C GLU A 220 3.00 -28.59 2.54
N LYS A 221 4.27 -28.32 2.23
CA LYS A 221 5.27 -29.37 2.01
C LYS A 221 5.55 -30.22 3.26
N LYS A 222 5.54 -29.61 4.46
CA LYS A 222 5.69 -30.35 5.73
C LYS A 222 4.51 -31.30 5.93
N GLN A 223 3.28 -30.79 5.79
CA GLN A 223 2.07 -31.59 5.96
C GLN A 223 1.94 -32.74 4.95
N GLN A 224 2.45 -32.57 3.72
CA GLN A 224 2.47 -33.66 2.74
C GLN A 224 3.43 -34.77 3.15
N LYS A 225 4.63 -34.43 3.65
CA LYS A 225 5.61 -35.42 4.11
C LYS A 225 5.10 -36.24 5.30
N ASP A 226 4.41 -35.59 6.23
CA ASP A 226 3.86 -36.24 7.43
C ASP A 226 2.68 -37.18 7.10
N LYS A 227 2.00 -36.99 5.96
CA LYS A 227 0.92 -37.87 5.50
C LYS A 227 1.42 -39.08 4.71
N THR A 228 2.65 -39.02 4.21
CA THR A 228 3.29 -40.08 3.41
C THR A 228 4.29 -40.91 4.22
N SER A 229 4.54 -40.54 5.48
CA SER A 229 5.40 -41.25 6.43
C SER A 229 4.54 -42.07 7.40
#